data_AF-A0A838I7G6-F1
#
_entry.id   AF-A0A838I7G6-F1
#
_cell.length_a   1.000
_cell.length_b   1.000
_cell.length_c   1.000
_cell.angle_alpha   90.00
_cell.angle_beta   90.00
_cell.angle_gamma   90.00
#
_symmetry.space_group_name_H-M   'P 1'
#
loop_
_entity.id
_entity.type
_entity.pdbx_description
1 polymer ?
#
loop_
_entity_poly.entity_id
_entity_poly.type
_entity_poly.pdbx_seq_one_letter_code
_entity_poly.pdbx_strand_id
1 'polypeptide(L)'
;MSRCGVLSLVLLLIALVVAAPAQGASMVFIKKSNVWMARADGSGQVRVTRDGSRGNPYYSPSIADNATIVALRGVFLHSFRPNGRRIVRARQWAINPSPAISTEPFFVDLSPNGRITATQNAIYSTYYDPRTSETRPTVSAWFTDFFDFRRNPPREIGLTDGFYDYNYPAWIDSRRVLSTSYGIFNAQIFTNRVGNRTRGVEFYRDPGRDPDTGTNSYILADAEMTRARNRFAVMRRPLRVDTADLSVATIQIYRAANPSTASEPLCAIGPGRRIGPEPDPSWSPDGKTLAWYENGRGIFSTRVTSAPGCGLRPRLIVRGAHSPDLSKAKVPRRRR
;
A
#
# COMPACT_ATOMS: atom_id res chain seq x y z
N MET A 1 -3.62 -3.43 -80.78
CA MET A 1 -2.78 -2.37 -80.18
C MET A 1 -3.55 -1.82 -78.97
N SER A 2 -3.68 -2.57 -77.87
CA SER A 2 -2.74 -2.75 -76.75
C SER A 2 -2.63 -1.53 -75.81
N ARG A 3 -3.41 -1.60 -74.71
CA ARG A 3 -3.09 -1.30 -73.29
C ARG A 3 -2.82 0.17 -72.88
N CYS A 4 -3.65 0.75 -71.99
CA CYS A 4 -3.66 0.69 -70.51
C CYS A 4 -2.85 1.83 -69.84
N GLY A 5 -3.40 2.46 -68.79
CA GLY A 5 -2.57 2.99 -67.69
C GLY A 5 -3.02 4.30 -67.03
N VAL A 6 -3.88 4.18 -66.01
CA VAL A 6 -4.22 5.17 -64.97
C VAL A 6 -2.99 5.56 -64.14
N LEU A 7 -2.91 6.79 -63.58
CA LEU A 7 -2.34 6.97 -62.23
C LEU A 7 -2.81 8.28 -61.55
N SER A 8 -3.86 8.15 -60.73
CA SER A 8 -4.18 9.05 -59.63
C SER A 8 -3.16 8.87 -58.51
N LEU A 9 -2.51 9.96 -58.08
CA LEU A 9 -1.60 9.95 -56.93
C LEU A 9 -2.39 10.31 -55.66
N VAL A 10 -2.74 9.30 -54.86
CA VAL A 10 -3.25 9.48 -53.50
C VAL A 10 -2.08 9.39 -52.53
N LEU A 11 -1.71 10.50 -51.89
CA LEU A 11 -0.73 10.52 -50.79
C LEU A 11 -1.37 9.94 -49.52
N LEU A 12 -0.91 8.76 -49.11
CA LEU A 12 -1.26 8.16 -47.82
C LEU A 12 -0.24 8.63 -46.76
N LEU A 13 -0.61 9.60 -45.94
CA LEU A 13 0.17 9.98 -44.74
C LEU A 13 -0.06 8.93 -43.65
N ILE A 14 0.88 7.99 -43.52
CA ILE A 14 0.93 7.07 -42.38
C ILE A 14 1.50 7.85 -41.19
N ALA A 15 0.62 8.32 -40.31
CA ALA A 15 1.02 8.83 -39.00
C ALA A 15 1.54 7.66 -38.16
N LEU A 16 2.87 7.50 -38.07
CA LEU A 16 3.49 6.68 -37.03
C LEU A 16 3.17 7.32 -35.67
N VAL A 17 2.13 6.82 -35.02
CA VAL A 17 1.97 7.00 -33.57
C VAL A 17 3.12 6.23 -32.93
N VAL A 18 4.21 6.94 -32.62
CA VAL A 18 5.25 6.42 -31.74
C VAL A 18 4.55 6.20 -30.40
N ALA A 19 4.23 4.94 -30.09
CA ALA A 19 3.77 4.57 -28.76
C ALA A 19 4.83 5.07 -27.78
N ALA A 20 4.48 6.08 -26.98
CA ALA A 20 5.35 6.55 -25.90
C ALA A 20 5.81 5.30 -25.12
N PRO A 21 7.12 5.16 -24.83
CA PRO A 21 7.60 3.99 -24.12
C PRO A 21 6.75 3.87 -22.87
N ALA A 22 6.07 2.73 -22.70
CA ALA A 22 5.28 2.46 -21.50
C ALA A 22 6.18 2.81 -20.32
N GLN A 23 5.84 3.89 -19.60
CA GLN A 23 6.66 4.38 -18.51
C GLN A 23 6.74 3.24 -17.51
N GLY A 24 7.88 2.54 -17.52
CA GLY A 24 8.01 1.26 -16.83
C GLY A 24 7.84 1.50 -15.35
N ALA A 25 6.68 1.12 -14.81
CA ALA A 25 6.45 1.12 -13.39
C ALA A 25 7.45 0.16 -12.73
N SER A 26 7.93 0.54 -11.56
CA SER A 26 8.73 -0.33 -10.70
C SER A 26 7.96 -0.64 -9.44
N MET A 27 8.41 -1.66 -8.72
CA MET A 27 7.94 -1.95 -7.39
C MET A 27 9.12 -2.13 -6.44
N VAL A 28 8.95 -1.76 -5.17
CA VAL A 28 9.75 -2.29 -4.07
C VAL A 28 8.98 -3.35 -3.32
N PHE A 29 9.69 -4.25 -2.66
CA PHE A 29 9.11 -5.35 -1.89
C PHE A 29 10.12 -5.93 -0.93
N ILE A 30 9.63 -6.71 0.04
CA ILE A 30 10.48 -7.51 0.91
C ILE A 30 10.63 -8.92 0.35
N LYS A 31 11.87 -9.41 0.33
CA LYS A 31 12.18 -10.80 -0.01
C LYS A 31 13.43 -11.24 0.73
N LYS A 32 13.35 -12.40 1.40
CA LYS A 32 14.44 -12.92 2.25
C LYS A 32 14.96 -11.83 3.21
N SER A 33 14.05 -11.21 3.97
CA SER A 33 14.31 -10.19 5.00
C SER A 33 14.92 -8.87 4.51
N ASN A 34 15.09 -8.66 3.20
CA ASN A 34 15.73 -7.48 2.64
C ASN A 34 14.77 -6.74 1.71
N VAL A 35 15.05 -5.46 1.47
CA VAL A 35 14.37 -4.63 0.49
C VAL A 35 14.92 -4.93 -0.89
N TRP A 36 14.01 -5.19 -1.83
CA TRP A 36 14.29 -5.41 -3.24
C TRP A 36 13.50 -4.41 -4.09
N MET A 37 13.97 -4.20 -5.31
CA MET A 37 13.30 -3.43 -6.34
C MET A 37 13.25 -4.25 -7.64
N ALA A 38 12.15 -4.15 -8.38
CA ALA A 38 12.01 -4.78 -9.69
C ALA A 38 11.13 -3.93 -10.60
N ARG A 39 10.97 -4.34 -11.86
CA ARG A 39 9.88 -3.83 -12.70
C ARG A 39 8.54 -4.32 -12.14
N ALA A 40 7.45 -3.65 -12.47
CA ALA A 40 6.11 -4.01 -12.01
C ALA A 40 5.66 -5.43 -12.40
N ASP A 41 6.28 -6.04 -13.41
CA ASP A 41 6.07 -7.44 -13.80
C ASP A 41 6.93 -8.45 -13.01
N GLY A 42 7.71 -7.98 -12.03
CA GLY A 42 8.62 -8.78 -11.21
C GLY A 42 9.98 -9.06 -11.85
N SER A 43 10.21 -8.63 -13.09
CA SER A 43 11.48 -8.84 -13.80
C SER A 43 12.57 -7.87 -13.34
N GLY A 44 13.84 -8.25 -13.56
CA GLY A 44 14.98 -7.36 -13.28
C GLY A 44 15.19 -7.07 -11.79
N GLN A 45 14.96 -8.04 -10.92
CA GLN A 45 15.10 -7.89 -9.47
C GLN A 45 16.52 -7.45 -9.06
N VAL A 46 16.59 -6.38 -8.28
CA VAL A 46 17.80 -5.82 -7.68
C VAL A 46 17.61 -5.75 -6.17
N ARG A 47 18.59 -6.27 -5.43
CA ARG A 47 18.60 -6.22 -3.98
C ARG A 47 19.13 -4.85 -3.52
N VAL A 48 18.30 -4.10 -2.77
CA VAL A 48 18.61 -2.76 -2.26
C VAL A 48 19.37 -2.85 -0.94
N THR A 49 18.92 -3.70 -0.01
CA THR A 49 19.59 -3.93 1.29
C THR A 49 20.16 -5.34 1.41
N ARG A 50 21.16 -5.54 2.27
CA ARG A 50 21.86 -6.84 2.41
C ARG A 50 22.01 -7.29 3.86
N ASP A 51 21.59 -6.46 4.79
CA ASP A 51 21.81 -6.55 6.22
C ASP A 51 20.52 -6.89 7.01
N GLY A 52 19.43 -7.23 6.32
CA GLY A 52 18.24 -7.78 6.96
C GLY A 52 18.37 -9.29 7.21
N SER A 53 17.85 -9.76 8.34
CA SER A 53 17.91 -11.16 8.78
C SER A 53 16.54 -11.68 9.20
N ARG A 54 16.42 -12.98 9.51
CA ARG A 54 15.14 -13.56 9.94
C ARG A 54 14.66 -13.03 11.30
N GLY A 55 15.60 -12.76 12.21
CA GLY A 55 15.32 -12.18 13.54
C GLY A 55 15.23 -10.65 13.55
N ASN A 56 15.67 -9.99 12.48
CA ASN A 56 15.55 -8.54 12.32
C ASN A 56 15.34 -8.18 10.83
N PRO A 57 14.16 -8.50 10.28
CA PRO A 57 13.86 -8.28 8.87
C PRO A 57 13.52 -6.82 8.59
N TYR A 58 13.76 -6.39 7.34
CA TYR A 58 13.06 -5.22 6.82
C TYR A 58 11.58 -5.55 6.59
N TYR A 59 10.70 -4.57 6.82
CA TYR A 59 9.26 -4.65 6.58
C TYR A 59 8.69 -3.30 6.10
N SER A 60 7.46 -3.32 5.57
CA SER A 60 6.73 -2.16 5.04
C SER A 60 7.63 -1.24 4.16
N PRO A 61 8.10 -1.71 2.99
CA PRO A 61 8.88 -0.89 2.10
C PRO A 61 7.95 0.02 1.28
N SER A 62 8.39 1.25 1.00
CA SER A 62 7.68 2.17 0.11
C SER A 62 8.65 2.95 -0.79
N ILE A 63 8.22 3.31 -1.99
CA ILE A 63 9.01 3.97 -3.03
C ILE A 63 8.27 5.16 -3.64
N ALA A 64 8.95 6.30 -3.66
CA ALA A 64 8.48 7.51 -4.32
C ALA A 64 8.81 7.52 -5.83
N ASP A 65 8.14 8.39 -6.58
CA ASP A 65 8.34 8.55 -8.03
C ASP A 65 9.76 9.05 -8.38
N ASN A 66 10.45 9.68 -7.42
CA ASN A 66 11.87 10.07 -7.54
C ASN A 66 12.87 8.96 -7.15
N ALA A 67 12.38 7.73 -6.99
CA ALA A 67 13.13 6.54 -6.59
C ALA A 67 13.75 6.61 -5.18
N THR A 68 13.28 7.51 -4.31
CA THR A 68 13.54 7.41 -2.87
C THR A 68 12.80 6.20 -2.34
N ILE A 69 13.50 5.34 -1.60
CA ILE A 69 12.93 4.15 -0.97
C ILE A 69 13.01 4.34 0.54
N VAL A 70 11.95 4.00 1.26
CA VAL A 70 11.95 3.85 2.73
C VAL A 70 11.53 2.44 3.12
N ALA A 71 11.93 2.01 4.31
CA ALA A 71 11.48 0.75 4.91
C ALA A 71 11.71 0.79 6.43
N LEU A 72 10.90 0.04 7.17
CA LEU A 72 11.08 -0.16 8.60
C LEU A 72 11.98 -1.38 8.87
N ARG A 73 12.71 -1.34 10.00
CA ARG A 73 13.45 -2.48 10.55
C ARG A 73 13.66 -2.28 12.05
N GLY A 74 13.01 -3.13 12.86
CA GLY A 74 12.75 -2.81 14.27
C GLY A 74 12.10 -1.43 14.36
N VAL A 75 12.49 -0.64 15.35
CA VAL A 75 11.96 0.73 15.53
C VAL A 75 12.62 1.78 14.65
N PHE A 76 13.33 1.41 13.58
CA PHE A 76 14.06 2.36 12.75
C PHE A 76 13.41 2.53 11.38
N LEU A 77 13.20 3.78 10.98
CA LEU A 77 12.96 4.14 9.58
C LEU A 77 14.29 4.26 8.85
N HIS A 78 14.44 3.46 7.81
CA HIS A 78 15.58 3.50 6.90
C HIS A 78 15.18 4.15 5.57
N SER A 79 16.14 4.83 4.93
CA SER A 79 15.94 5.45 3.61
C SER A 79 17.11 5.18 2.67
N PHE A 80 16.80 4.88 1.41
CA PHE A 80 17.76 4.41 0.41
C PHE A 80 17.52 5.03 -0.96
N ARG A 81 18.59 5.12 -1.74
CA ARG A 81 18.53 5.17 -3.20
C ARG A 81 18.42 3.73 -3.74
N PRO A 82 17.98 3.52 -4.99
CA PRO A 82 17.81 2.19 -5.57
C PRO A 82 19.09 1.34 -5.63
N ASN A 83 20.27 1.97 -5.58
CA ASN A 83 21.56 1.28 -5.52
C ASN A 83 21.96 0.83 -4.09
N GLY A 84 21.08 1.00 -3.10
CA GLY A 84 21.33 0.66 -1.69
C GLY A 84 22.04 1.75 -0.89
N ARG A 85 22.44 2.87 -1.51
CA ARG A 85 23.05 3.99 -0.77
C ARG A 85 22.03 4.61 0.16
N ARG A 86 22.32 4.67 1.47
CA ARG A 86 21.49 5.37 2.46
C ARG A 86 21.40 6.86 2.13
N ILE A 87 20.21 7.45 2.32
CA ILE A 87 19.99 8.88 2.08
C ILE A 87 20.34 9.69 3.32
N VAL A 88 19.80 9.28 4.47
CA VAL A 88 20.15 9.82 5.80
C VAL A 88 20.46 8.67 6.76
N ARG A 89 21.03 8.99 7.93
CA ARG A 89 21.14 8.03 9.03
C ARG A 89 19.75 7.50 9.39
N ALA A 90 19.67 6.20 9.70
CA ALA A 90 18.43 5.57 10.15
C ALA A 90 17.84 6.37 11.31
N ARG A 91 16.55 6.68 11.22
CA ARG A 91 15.85 7.46 12.23
C ARG A 91 15.19 6.50 13.19
N GLN A 92 15.59 6.55 14.46
CA GLN A 92 14.86 5.84 15.50
C GLN A 92 13.49 6.48 15.60
N TRP A 93 12.48 5.66 15.39
CA TRP A 93 11.11 5.99 15.70
C TRP A 93 10.92 5.86 17.20
N ALA A 94 10.20 6.81 17.78
CA ALA A 94 10.14 7.01 19.21
C ALA A 94 9.77 5.71 19.93
N ILE A 95 10.57 5.36 20.94
CA ILE A 95 10.21 4.42 22.00
C ILE A 95 10.26 5.26 23.29
N ASN A 96 9.19 5.19 24.09
CA ASN A 96 9.08 5.71 25.46
C ASN A 96 9.07 7.23 25.67
N PRO A 97 7.88 7.86 25.67
CA PRO A 97 7.65 9.05 26.50
C PRO A 97 7.69 8.74 28.02
N SER A 98 7.56 7.48 28.45
CA SER A 98 7.60 7.04 29.87
C SER A 98 7.77 5.51 29.97
N PRO A 99 8.28 4.92 31.08
CA PRO A 99 8.30 3.47 31.30
C PRO A 99 6.93 2.77 31.20
N ALA A 100 5.81 3.51 31.28
CA ALA A 100 4.45 2.96 31.20
C ALA A 100 3.83 3.02 29.79
N ILE A 101 4.42 3.78 28.86
CA ILE A 101 3.87 3.99 27.51
C ILE A 101 4.99 3.90 26.48
N SER A 102 4.87 2.96 25.54
CA SER A 102 5.79 2.82 24.41
C SER A 102 5.07 2.95 23.09
N THR A 103 5.82 3.17 22.03
CA THR A 103 5.29 3.36 20.68
C THR A 103 6.14 2.64 19.66
N GLU A 104 5.50 2.11 18.63
CA GLU A 104 6.17 1.32 17.60
C GLU A 104 5.57 1.59 16.22
N PRO A 105 6.40 1.76 15.17
CA PRO A 105 5.91 1.91 13.81
C PRO A 105 5.60 0.54 13.18
N PHE A 106 4.42 0.42 12.60
CA PHE A 106 3.93 -0.81 11.95
C PHE A 106 3.97 -0.73 10.43
N PHE A 107 3.60 0.42 9.89
CA PHE A 107 3.47 0.63 8.46
C PHE A 107 4.03 1.98 8.05
N VAL A 108 4.65 2.09 6.89
CA VAL A 108 5.09 3.35 6.31
C VAL A 108 4.75 3.41 4.83
N ASP A 109 4.22 4.55 4.41
CA ASP A 109 4.06 4.90 3.00
C ASP A 109 4.69 6.26 2.70
N LEU A 110 5.43 6.35 1.60
CA LEU A 110 6.17 7.53 1.20
C LEU A 110 5.42 8.28 0.11
N SER A 111 5.26 9.59 0.33
CA SER A 111 4.56 10.45 -0.61
C SER A 111 5.18 10.36 -2.01
N PRO A 112 4.40 10.50 -3.09
CA PRO A 112 4.92 10.35 -4.45
C PRO A 112 6.12 11.24 -4.81
N ASN A 113 6.18 12.44 -4.24
CA ASN A 113 7.32 13.36 -4.41
C ASN A 113 8.55 13.01 -3.54
N GLY A 114 8.44 11.96 -2.72
CA GLY A 114 9.49 11.42 -1.85
C GLY A 114 9.84 12.28 -0.66
N ARG A 115 8.96 13.17 -0.22
CA ARG A 115 9.24 14.13 0.86
C ARG A 115 8.70 13.70 2.22
N ILE A 116 7.45 13.24 2.27
CA ILE A 116 6.72 13.01 3.52
C ILE A 116 6.40 11.53 3.63
N THR A 117 6.69 10.94 4.77
CA THR A 117 6.23 9.61 5.15
C THR A 117 4.95 9.73 5.94
N ALA A 118 3.97 8.89 5.62
CA ALA A 118 2.82 8.59 6.46
C ALA A 118 3.12 7.29 7.19
N THR A 119 3.06 7.29 8.52
CA THR A 119 3.45 6.14 9.33
C THR A 119 2.33 5.78 10.29
N GLN A 120 1.90 4.53 10.24
CA GLN A 120 0.99 3.94 11.23
C GLN A 120 1.81 3.50 12.44
N ASN A 121 1.29 3.84 13.61
CA ASN A 121 1.93 3.59 14.89
C ASN A 121 0.93 3.00 15.88
N ALA A 122 1.43 2.15 16.75
CA ALA A 122 0.71 1.71 17.95
C ALA A 122 1.24 2.45 19.17
N ILE A 123 0.33 2.81 20.08
CA ILE A 123 0.65 3.18 21.46
C ILE A 123 0.38 1.96 22.33
N TYR A 124 1.40 1.50 23.03
CA TYR A 124 1.29 0.46 24.05
C TYR A 124 1.20 1.09 25.43
N SER A 125 0.27 0.61 26.24
CA SER A 125 0.28 0.79 27.69
C SER A 125 0.40 -0.57 28.36
N THR A 126 0.65 -0.58 29.67
CA THR A 126 0.64 -1.80 30.47
C THR A 126 -0.75 -2.03 31.05
N TYR A 127 -1.31 -3.22 30.82
CA TYR A 127 -2.50 -3.71 31.49
C TYR A 127 -2.11 -4.74 32.56
N TYR A 128 -2.57 -4.53 33.79
CA TYR A 128 -2.42 -5.50 34.87
C TYR A 128 -3.66 -6.40 34.91
N ASP A 129 -3.46 -7.71 34.76
CA ASP A 129 -4.51 -8.70 34.92
C ASP A 129 -4.52 -9.20 36.38
N PRO A 130 -5.51 -8.81 37.20
CA PRO A 130 -5.56 -9.20 38.61
C PRO A 130 -5.83 -10.70 38.82
N ARG A 131 -6.29 -11.43 37.80
CA ARG A 131 -6.54 -12.88 37.91
C ARG A 131 -5.27 -13.70 37.78
N THR A 132 -4.33 -13.23 36.98
CA THR A 132 -3.04 -13.90 36.72
C THR A 132 -1.87 -13.21 37.45
N SER A 133 -2.10 -12.02 38.03
CA SER A 133 -1.06 -11.14 38.59
C SER A 133 0.03 -10.79 37.58
N GLU A 134 -0.30 -10.81 36.29
CA GLU A 134 0.62 -10.49 35.20
C GLU A 134 0.39 -9.08 34.69
N THR A 135 1.48 -8.40 34.36
CA THR A 135 1.44 -7.15 33.58
C THR A 135 1.77 -7.47 32.13
N ARG A 136 0.87 -7.12 31.21
CA ARG A 136 1.03 -7.36 29.78
C ARG A 136 0.93 -6.05 29.00
N PRO A 137 1.71 -5.87 27.93
CA PRO A 137 1.50 -4.74 27.03
C PRO A 137 0.15 -4.89 26.32
N THR A 138 -0.61 -3.80 26.24
CA THR A 138 -1.86 -3.70 25.51
C THR A 138 -1.78 -2.52 24.54
N VAL A 139 -2.30 -2.71 23.32
CA VAL A 139 -2.43 -1.60 22.36
C VAL A 139 -3.56 -0.70 22.85
N SER A 140 -3.22 0.52 23.21
CA SER A 140 -4.17 1.52 23.69
C SER A 140 -4.76 2.36 22.57
N ALA A 141 -3.98 2.61 21.51
CA ALA A 141 -4.42 3.37 20.36
C ALA A 141 -3.58 3.06 19.13
N TRP A 142 -4.19 3.23 17.96
CA TRP A 142 -3.51 3.30 16.67
C TRP A 142 -3.57 4.74 16.18
N PHE A 143 -2.54 5.21 15.47
CA PHE A 143 -2.59 6.53 14.86
C PHE A 143 -1.67 6.59 13.63
N THR A 144 -1.97 7.51 12.73
CA THR A 144 -1.14 7.81 11.57
C THR A 144 -0.51 9.19 11.72
N ASP A 145 0.82 9.27 11.53
CA ASP A 145 1.60 10.51 11.57
C ASP A 145 2.21 10.84 10.21
N PHE A 146 2.37 12.14 9.91
CA PHE A 146 3.10 12.63 8.74
C PHE A 146 4.40 13.35 9.13
N PHE A 147 5.52 12.99 8.49
CA PHE A 147 6.80 13.69 8.73
C PHE A 147 7.74 13.65 7.53
N ASP A 148 8.69 14.59 7.49
CA ASP A 148 9.81 14.56 6.55
C ASP A 148 10.96 13.75 7.15
N PHE A 149 11.19 12.53 6.65
CA PHE A 149 12.23 11.63 7.17
C PHE A 149 13.67 12.16 7.05
N ARG A 150 13.89 13.19 6.20
CA ARG A 150 15.20 13.84 6.10
C ARG A 150 15.47 14.74 7.29
N ARG A 151 14.41 15.29 7.88
CA ARG A 151 14.48 16.07 9.12
C ARG A 151 14.56 15.11 10.32
N ASN A 152 14.88 15.63 11.50
CA ASN A 152 14.75 14.82 12.71
C ASN A 152 13.26 14.48 12.89
N PRO A 153 12.89 13.22 13.19
CA PRO A 153 11.52 12.92 13.56
C PRO A 153 11.13 13.78 14.77
N PRO A 154 9.84 14.09 14.93
CA PRO A 154 9.35 14.79 16.11
C PRO A 154 9.81 14.04 17.37
N ARG A 155 10.27 14.78 18.38
CA ARG A 155 10.63 14.18 19.69
C ARG A 155 9.40 13.72 20.47
N GLU A 156 8.23 14.23 20.11
CA GLU A 156 6.95 13.93 20.75
C GLU A 156 5.94 13.43 19.72
N ILE A 157 5.21 12.40 20.13
CA ILE A 157 4.26 11.64 19.33
C ILE A 157 2.90 12.31 19.42
N GLY A 158 2.16 12.40 18.32
CA GLY A 158 0.92 13.17 18.26
C GLY A 158 1.12 14.69 18.15
N LEU A 159 2.37 15.17 18.12
CA LEU A 159 2.72 16.56 17.78
C LEU A 159 2.95 16.79 16.27
N THR A 160 2.81 15.76 15.45
CA THR A 160 2.74 15.86 13.99
C THR A 160 1.33 16.09 13.48
N ASP A 161 1.21 16.40 12.20
CA ASP A 161 -0.05 16.27 11.49
C ASP A 161 -0.42 14.77 11.45
N GLY A 162 -1.61 14.40 11.94
CA GLY A 162 -1.97 12.99 12.14
C GLY A 162 -3.31 12.80 12.83
N PHE A 163 -3.79 11.56 12.88
CA PHE A 163 -5.14 11.22 13.39
C PHE A 163 -5.17 9.84 14.06
N TYR A 164 -6.00 9.73 15.10
CA TYR A 164 -6.21 8.51 15.92
C TYR A 164 -7.21 7.53 15.28
N ASP A 165 -6.99 6.23 15.50
CA ASP A 165 -7.76 5.07 15.02
C ASP A 165 -7.76 4.82 13.51
N TYR A 166 -6.72 5.34 12.82
CA TYR A 166 -6.51 5.13 11.39
C TYR A 166 -5.25 4.31 11.09
N ASN A 167 -5.42 3.32 10.23
CA ASN A 167 -4.49 2.24 9.91
C ASN A 167 -4.21 2.20 8.40
N TYR A 168 -3.05 1.63 8.02
CA TYR A 168 -2.64 1.44 6.62
C TYR A 168 -2.77 2.71 5.76
N PRO A 169 -1.97 3.75 6.05
CA PRO A 169 -1.98 4.95 5.23
C PRO A 169 -1.44 4.66 3.82
N ALA A 170 -2.15 5.16 2.81
CA ALA A 170 -1.73 5.09 1.42
C ALA A 170 -1.87 6.47 0.74
N TRP A 171 -0.84 6.95 0.04
CA TRP A 171 -0.87 8.26 -0.60
C TRP A 171 -1.71 8.28 -1.89
N ILE A 172 -2.76 9.12 -1.89
CA ILE A 172 -3.53 9.44 -3.10
C ILE A 172 -2.72 10.39 -4.00
N ASP A 173 -2.09 11.38 -3.37
CA ASP A 173 -1.23 12.38 -4.00
C ASP A 173 -0.14 12.83 -3.01
N SER A 174 0.64 13.88 -3.29
CA SER A 174 1.71 14.35 -2.36
C SER A 174 1.23 15.20 -1.17
N ARG A 175 -0.08 15.29 -0.95
CA ARG A 175 -0.74 16.08 0.10
C ARG A 175 -1.93 15.36 0.74
N ARG A 176 -2.45 14.29 0.13
CA ARG A 176 -3.62 13.54 0.61
C ARG A 176 -3.31 12.06 0.79
N VAL A 177 -3.72 11.53 1.92
CA VAL A 177 -3.67 10.11 2.24
C VAL A 177 -5.07 9.53 2.32
N LEU A 178 -5.17 8.27 1.95
CA LEU A 178 -6.26 7.36 2.28
C LEU A 178 -5.84 6.57 3.52
N SER A 179 -6.76 6.28 4.43
CA SER A 179 -6.50 5.42 5.58
C SER A 179 -7.75 4.63 5.92
N THR A 180 -7.58 3.49 6.56
CA THR A 180 -8.67 2.61 6.99
C THR A 180 -8.85 2.69 8.50
N SER A 181 -10.00 2.30 9.03
CA SER A 181 -10.18 2.15 10.48
C SER A 181 -10.75 0.77 10.77
N TYR A 182 -10.21 0.13 11.82
CA TYR A 182 -10.77 -1.12 12.34
C TYR A 182 -12.05 -0.91 13.15
N GLY A 183 -12.52 0.33 13.31
CA GLY A 183 -13.73 0.67 14.06
C GLY A 183 -14.97 -0.02 13.51
N ILE A 184 -15.55 -0.93 14.31
CA ILE A 184 -16.56 -1.90 13.89
C ILE A 184 -17.98 -1.32 13.67
N PHE A 185 -18.19 0.00 13.82
CA PHE A 185 -19.53 0.61 13.74
C PHE A 185 -19.57 2.00 13.09
N ASN A 186 -18.46 2.46 12.46
CA ASN A 186 -18.34 3.78 11.84
C ASN A 186 -17.76 3.69 10.42
N ALA A 187 -17.64 4.85 9.76
CA ALA A 187 -16.88 5.06 8.54
C ALA A 187 -15.57 4.24 8.57
N GLN A 188 -15.23 3.59 7.46
CA GLN A 188 -14.20 2.54 7.47
C GLN A 188 -12.99 2.93 6.62
N ILE A 189 -13.18 3.82 5.66
CA ILE A 189 -12.11 4.44 4.89
C ILE A 189 -12.27 5.95 4.97
N PHE A 190 -11.16 6.65 5.14
CA PHE A 190 -11.10 8.08 5.33
C PHE A 190 -10.01 8.69 4.47
N THR A 191 -10.20 9.96 4.13
CA THR A 191 -9.12 10.76 3.54
C THR A 191 -8.66 11.81 4.52
N ASN A 192 -7.36 12.12 4.45
CA ASN A 192 -6.82 13.27 5.15
C ASN A 192 -5.75 14.00 4.35
N ARG A 193 -5.45 15.24 4.75
CA ARG A 193 -4.44 16.10 4.17
C ARG A 193 -3.30 16.34 5.15
N VAL A 194 -2.08 16.41 4.62
CA VAL A 194 -0.92 16.94 5.36
C VAL A 194 -1.23 18.37 5.80
N GLY A 195 -0.86 18.73 7.03
CA GLY A 195 -1.19 20.03 7.63
C GLY A 195 -2.54 20.07 8.34
N ASN A 196 -3.40 19.07 8.17
CA ASN A 196 -4.66 18.99 8.91
C ASN A 196 -4.43 18.17 10.19
N ARG A 197 -4.97 18.62 11.32
CA ARG A 197 -4.88 17.93 12.63
C ARG A 197 -6.25 17.49 13.15
N THR A 198 -7.29 17.71 12.35
CA THR A 198 -8.68 17.34 12.65
C THR A 198 -9.04 15.96 12.07
N ARG A 199 -10.06 15.30 12.64
CA ARG A 199 -10.52 13.96 12.22
C ARG A 199 -10.62 13.81 10.69
N GLY A 200 -10.24 12.63 10.18
CA GLY A 200 -10.32 12.32 8.76
C GLY A 200 -11.74 12.48 8.19
N VAL A 201 -11.82 12.86 6.93
CA VAL A 201 -13.09 12.96 6.21
C VAL A 201 -13.49 11.55 5.77
N GLU A 202 -14.67 11.09 6.18
CA GLU A 202 -15.25 9.82 5.73
C GLU A 202 -15.25 9.77 4.21
N PHE A 203 -14.68 8.70 3.67
CA PHE A 203 -14.57 8.46 2.24
C PHE A 203 -15.48 7.33 1.81
N TYR A 204 -15.45 6.22 2.54
CA TYR A 204 -16.21 5.02 2.20
C TYR A 204 -16.63 4.25 3.44
N ARG A 205 -17.78 3.60 3.33
CA ARG A 205 -18.34 2.66 4.30
C ARG A 205 -18.96 1.51 3.53
N ASP A 206 -18.66 0.29 3.95
CA ASP A 206 -19.31 -0.89 3.41
C ASP A 206 -20.77 -0.94 3.86
N PRO A 207 -21.76 -0.97 2.95
CA PRO A 207 -23.16 -1.15 3.33
C PRO A 207 -23.49 -2.60 3.66
N GLY A 208 -22.57 -3.54 3.42
CA GLY A 208 -22.80 -4.97 3.55
C GLY A 208 -23.04 -5.40 4.99
N ARG A 209 -23.99 -6.31 5.13
CA ARG A 209 -24.27 -7.02 6.38
C ARG A 209 -23.47 -8.32 6.41
N ASP A 210 -22.71 -8.52 7.48
CA ASP A 210 -22.05 -9.79 7.77
C ASP A 210 -23.17 -10.83 8.05
N PRO A 211 -23.29 -11.88 7.21
CA PRO A 211 -24.41 -12.82 7.30
C PRO A 211 -24.36 -13.70 8.55
N ASP A 212 -23.16 -13.91 9.11
CA ASP A 212 -22.95 -14.78 10.27
C ASP A 212 -23.34 -14.08 11.58
N THR A 213 -23.17 -12.75 11.62
CA THR A 213 -23.51 -11.95 12.81
C THR A 213 -24.79 -11.16 12.67
N GLY A 214 -25.30 -11.00 11.45
CA GLY A 214 -26.39 -10.07 11.17
C GLY A 214 -26.05 -8.62 11.53
N THR A 215 -24.77 -8.23 11.54
CA THR A 215 -24.32 -6.86 11.83
C THR A 215 -23.69 -6.22 10.58
N ASN A 216 -23.71 -4.89 10.47
CA ASN A 216 -23.13 -4.16 9.34
C ASN A 216 -21.60 -4.04 9.46
N SER A 217 -20.88 -5.17 9.44
CA SER A 217 -19.55 -5.24 10.07
C SER A 217 -18.50 -6.00 9.27
N TYR A 218 -18.40 -5.80 7.95
CA TYR A 218 -17.18 -6.25 7.26
C TYR A 218 -15.99 -5.41 7.72
N ILE A 219 -14.84 -6.03 7.97
CA ILE A 219 -13.60 -5.31 8.20
C ILE A 219 -13.06 -4.87 6.85
N LEU A 220 -12.82 -3.57 6.72
CA LEU A 220 -12.02 -2.99 5.64
C LEU A 220 -10.64 -2.62 6.17
N ALA A 221 -9.60 -3.03 5.47
CA ALA A 221 -8.23 -2.60 5.78
C ALA A 221 -7.43 -2.42 4.48
N ASP A 222 -6.28 -1.76 4.62
CA ASP A 222 -5.25 -1.77 3.59
C ASP A 222 -5.76 -1.30 2.21
N ALA A 223 -6.33 -0.10 2.21
CA ALA A 223 -6.95 0.48 1.02
C ALA A 223 -5.92 1.30 0.23
N GLU A 224 -5.92 1.14 -1.10
CA GLU A 224 -5.12 1.97 -1.99
C GLU A 224 -5.94 2.53 -3.16
N MET A 225 -5.69 3.79 -3.51
CA MET A 225 -6.35 4.48 -4.59
C MET A 225 -5.43 4.70 -5.80
N THR A 226 -5.97 4.49 -6.99
CA THR A 226 -5.31 4.90 -8.23
C THR A 226 -4.96 6.40 -8.22
N ARG A 227 -3.82 6.78 -8.82
CA ARG A 227 -3.41 8.21 -8.92
C ARG A 227 -4.41 9.10 -9.66
N ALA A 228 -5.21 8.52 -10.56
CA ALA A 228 -6.30 9.19 -11.25
C ALA A 228 -7.57 9.39 -10.38
N ARG A 229 -7.60 8.81 -9.18
CA ARG A 229 -8.71 8.90 -8.21
C ARG A 229 -10.05 8.44 -8.77
N ASN A 230 -10.00 7.48 -9.68
CA ASN A 230 -11.21 6.92 -10.29
C ASN A 230 -11.57 5.55 -9.73
N ARG A 231 -10.61 4.84 -9.12
CA ARG A 231 -10.78 3.54 -8.47
C ARG A 231 -9.95 3.44 -7.19
N PHE A 232 -10.44 2.65 -6.25
CA PHE A 232 -9.67 2.18 -5.10
C PHE A 232 -9.84 0.67 -4.92
N ALA A 233 -8.82 0.03 -4.37
CA ALA A 233 -8.83 -1.36 -3.92
C ALA A 233 -8.79 -1.37 -2.40
N VAL A 234 -9.45 -2.34 -1.76
CA VAL A 234 -9.46 -2.48 -0.30
C VAL A 234 -9.60 -3.96 0.08
N MET A 235 -8.90 -4.39 1.13
CA MET A 235 -9.14 -5.70 1.72
C MET A 235 -10.49 -5.69 2.43
N ARG A 236 -11.32 -6.69 2.17
CA ARG A 236 -12.62 -6.89 2.82
C ARG A 236 -12.73 -8.31 3.35
N ARG A 237 -13.09 -8.46 4.62
CA ARG A 237 -13.33 -9.76 5.27
C ARG A 237 -14.44 -9.70 6.34
N PRO A 238 -15.11 -10.81 6.66
CA PRO A 238 -16.06 -10.87 7.78
C PRO A 238 -15.39 -10.57 9.14
N LEU A 239 -16.21 -10.18 10.12
CA LEU A 239 -15.74 -9.87 11.48
C LEU A 239 -15.36 -11.14 12.25
N ARG A 240 -16.23 -12.16 12.16
CA ARG A 240 -16.09 -13.46 12.85
C ARG A 240 -15.48 -14.51 11.92
N VAL A 241 -14.25 -14.27 11.52
CA VAL A 241 -13.43 -15.38 11.05
C VAL A 241 -12.43 -15.61 12.16
N ASP A 242 -12.37 -16.84 12.66
CA ASP A 242 -11.16 -17.33 13.31
C ASP A 242 -9.99 -16.85 12.45
N THR A 243 -9.08 -16.08 13.04
CA THR A 243 -7.94 -15.45 12.36
C THR A 243 -7.12 -16.44 11.51
N ALA A 244 -7.36 -17.76 11.65
CA ALA A 244 -6.82 -18.83 10.84
C ALA A 244 -7.39 -18.97 9.41
N ASP A 245 -8.68 -18.69 9.13
CA ASP A 245 -9.22 -18.86 7.77
C ASP A 245 -9.13 -17.58 6.93
N LEU A 246 -7.93 -17.37 6.38
CA LEU A 246 -7.64 -16.26 5.47
C LEU A 246 -8.25 -16.45 4.06
N SER A 247 -8.96 -17.55 3.78
CA SER A 247 -9.50 -17.83 2.44
C SER A 247 -10.74 -17.01 2.10
N VAL A 248 -11.42 -16.45 3.11
CA VAL A 248 -12.63 -15.63 2.94
C VAL A 248 -12.34 -14.15 2.70
N ALA A 249 -11.11 -13.71 2.94
CA ALA A 249 -10.70 -12.34 2.65
C ALA A 249 -10.64 -12.11 1.13
N THR A 250 -11.03 -10.91 0.72
CA THR A 250 -11.06 -10.48 -0.68
C THR A 250 -10.37 -9.14 -0.83
N ILE A 251 -9.87 -8.85 -2.03
CA ILE A 251 -9.53 -7.47 -2.41
C ILE A 251 -10.67 -6.99 -3.32
N GLN A 252 -11.45 -6.05 -2.83
CA GLN A 252 -12.57 -5.45 -3.55
C GLN A 252 -12.10 -4.20 -4.28
N ILE A 253 -12.56 -4.01 -5.51
CA ILE A 253 -12.22 -2.84 -6.33
C ILE A 253 -13.48 -2.03 -6.58
N TYR A 254 -13.48 -0.75 -6.22
CA TYR A 254 -14.62 0.15 -6.33
C TYR A 254 -14.31 1.35 -7.24
N ARG A 255 -15.35 2.08 -7.64
CA ARG A 255 -15.20 3.45 -8.19
C ARG A 255 -14.95 4.45 -7.07
N ALA A 256 -14.09 5.43 -7.30
CA ALA A 256 -13.76 6.47 -6.32
C ALA A 256 -14.49 7.81 -6.54
N ALA A 257 -15.32 7.95 -7.59
CA ALA A 257 -15.95 9.22 -7.95
C ALA A 257 -17.10 9.65 -7.00
N ASN A 258 -17.85 8.71 -6.41
CA ASN A 258 -18.87 9.00 -5.39
C ASN A 258 -18.91 7.90 -4.31
N PRO A 259 -17.84 7.77 -3.51
CA PRO A 259 -17.58 6.58 -2.72
C PRO A 259 -18.53 6.44 -1.53
N SER A 260 -19.05 7.53 -0.97
CA SER A 260 -20.12 7.47 0.06
C SER A 260 -21.43 6.82 -0.42
N THR A 261 -21.62 6.70 -1.75
CA THR A 261 -22.79 6.05 -2.37
C THR A 261 -22.47 4.74 -3.08
N ALA A 262 -21.19 4.34 -3.13
CA ALA A 262 -20.77 3.17 -3.89
C ALA A 262 -21.15 1.88 -3.13
N SER A 263 -22.35 1.35 -3.37
CA SER A 263 -22.80 0.16 -2.66
C SER A 263 -22.15 -1.14 -3.14
N GLU A 264 -21.77 -1.22 -4.43
CA GLU A 264 -21.29 -2.45 -5.06
C GLU A 264 -19.87 -2.32 -5.63
N PRO A 265 -19.01 -3.34 -5.44
CA PRO A 265 -17.69 -3.39 -6.06
C PRO A 265 -17.80 -3.58 -7.58
N LEU A 266 -16.85 -3.01 -8.33
CA LEU A 266 -16.67 -3.29 -9.76
C LEU A 266 -16.30 -4.75 -10.01
N CYS A 267 -15.50 -5.31 -9.11
CA CYS A 267 -14.99 -6.67 -9.15
C CYS A 267 -14.24 -6.99 -7.85
N ALA A 268 -13.99 -8.28 -7.62
CA ALA A 268 -13.25 -8.78 -6.46
C ALA A 268 -12.14 -9.74 -6.89
N ILE A 269 -11.05 -9.77 -6.12
CA ILE A 269 -10.06 -10.83 -6.13
C ILE A 269 -10.30 -11.70 -4.89
N GLY A 270 -10.51 -13.00 -5.09
CA GLY A 270 -11.03 -13.89 -4.04
C GLY A 270 -12.57 -13.99 -4.07
N PRO A 271 -13.20 -14.75 -3.16
CA PRO A 271 -12.60 -15.58 -2.11
C PRO A 271 -11.89 -16.83 -2.67
N GLY A 272 -11.33 -17.68 -1.81
CA GLY A 272 -10.62 -18.92 -2.19
C GLY A 272 -9.15 -18.71 -2.56
N ARG A 273 -8.60 -17.53 -2.26
CA ARG A 273 -7.18 -17.20 -2.39
C ARG A 273 -6.59 -17.00 -0.99
N ARG A 274 -5.27 -17.09 -0.84
CA ARG A 274 -4.59 -16.87 0.45
C ARG A 274 -4.39 -15.38 0.71
N ILE A 275 -5.46 -14.59 0.64
CA ILE A 275 -5.43 -13.15 0.91
C ILE A 275 -5.32 -12.99 2.43
N GLY A 276 -4.16 -12.55 2.90
CA GLY A 276 -3.95 -12.33 4.33
C GLY A 276 -4.68 -11.09 4.85
N PRO A 277 -4.56 -10.80 6.16
CA PRO A 277 -5.08 -9.55 6.73
C PRO A 277 -4.33 -8.32 6.20
N GLU A 278 -3.12 -8.52 5.65
CA GLU A 278 -2.22 -7.50 5.10
C GLU A 278 -1.83 -7.91 3.67
N PRO A 279 -2.76 -7.81 2.70
CA PRO A 279 -2.47 -8.16 1.33
C PRO A 279 -1.66 -7.09 0.59
N ASP A 280 -1.44 -5.91 1.16
CA ASP A 280 -0.65 -4.80 0.64
C ASP A 280 -1.00 -4.50 -0.85
N PRO A 281 -2.27 -4.17 -1.18
CA PRO A 281 -2.68 -3.97 -2.56
C PRO A 281 -2.10 -2.67 -3.10
N SER A 282 -1.29 -2.74 -4.16
CA SER A 282 -0.65 -1.57 -4.75
C SER A 282 -0.92 -1.35 -6.23
N TRP A 283 -1.32 -0.12 -6.56
CA TRP A 283 -1.64 0.30 -7.92
C TRP A 283 -0.39 0.81 -8.62
N SER A 284 -0.17 0.29 -9.82
CA SER A 284 0.71 0.94 -10.79
C SER A 284 0.30 2.42 -11.00
N PRO A 285 1.26 3.30 -11.32
CA PRO A 285 0.99 4.74 -11.40
C PRO A 285 0.03 5.16 -12.51
N ASP A 286 -0.17 4.33 -13.53
CA ASP A 286 -1.17 4.53 -14.58
C ASP A 286 -2.55 3.98 -14.20
N GLY A 287 -2.64 3.33 -13.03
CA GLY A 287 -3.84 2.71 -12.49
C GLY A 287 -4.29 1.46 -13.24
N LYS A 288 -3.48 0.88 -14.14
CA LYS A 288 -3.93 -0.25 -14.98
C LYS A 288 -3.57 -1.61 -14.39
N THR A 289 -2.60 -1.67 -13.50
CA THR A 289 -2.12 -2.88 -12.85
C THR A 289 -2.26 -2.75 -11.34
N LEU A 290 -2.76 -3.80 -10.70
CA LEU A 290 -2.80 -3.98 -9.24
C LEU A 290 -1.84 -5.13 -8.88
N ALA A 291 -1.01 -4.95 -7.86
CA ALA A 291 -0.23 -6.01 -7.24
C ALA A 291 -0.67 -6.21 -5.79
N TRP A 292 -0.46 -7.40 -5.24
CA TRP A 292 -0.77 -7.72 -3.85
C TRP A 292 0.03 -8.94 -3.40
N TYR A 293 0.13 -9.13 -2.09
CA TYR A 293 0.71 -10.29 -1.45
C TYR A 293 -0.34 -11.39 -1.20
N GLU A 294 0.02 -12.64 -1.50
CA GLU A 294 -0.71 -13.82 -1.02
C GLU A 294 0.13 -14.62 -0.03
N ASN A 295 -0.48 -14.88 1.14
CA ASN A 295 0.20 -15.44 2.30
C ASN A 295 0.92 -16.75 1.98
N GLY A 296 2.24 -16.76 2.25
CA GLY A 296 3.13 -17.90 2.01
C GLY A 296 3.45 -18.18 0.54
N ARG A 297 2.93 -17.41 -0.42
CA ARG A 297 3.15 -17.64 -1.86
C ARG A 297 4.10 -16.61 -2.47
N GLY A 298 3.74 -15.34 -2.39
CA GLY A 298 4.47 -14.28 -3.09
C GLY A 298 3.58 -13.13 -3.54
N ILE A 299 4.17 -12.25 -4.35
CA ILE A 299 3.48 -11.11 -4.95
C ILE A 299 2.79 -11.55 -6.23
N PHE A 300 1.49 -11.34 -6.27
CA PHE A 300 0.65 -11.48 -7.45
C PHE A 300 0.40 -10.13 -8.09
N SER A 301 0.05 -10.14 -9.38
CA SER A 301 -0.40 -8.96 -10.09
C SER A 301 -1.43 -9.30 -11.17
N THR A 302 -2.29 -8.33 -11.47
CA THR A 302 -3.26 -8.40 -12.56
C THR A 302 -3.41 -7.03 -13.22
N ARG A 303 -3.71 -7.01 -14.51
CA ARG A 303 -4.27 -5.83 -15.16
C ARG A 303 -5.74 -5.70 -14.73
N VAL A 304 -6.21 -4.48 -14.53
CA VAL A 304 -7.59 -4.12 -14.21
C VAL A 304 -8.13 -3.25 -15.33
N THR A 305 -9.08 -3.79 -16.07
CA THR A 305 -9.68 -3.19 -17.27
C THR A 305 -11.11 -2.73 -17.01
N SER A 306 -11.75 -2.13 -18.01
CA SER A 306 -13.18 -1.78 -18.00
C SER A 306 -14.09 -2.93 -18.45
N ALA A 307 -13.54 -4.10 -18.79
CA ALA A 307 -14.35 -5.27 -19.16
C ALA A 307 -15.19 -5.75 -17.95
N PRO A 308 -16.30 -6.48 -18.17
CA PRO A 308 -17.05 -7.13 -17.09
C PRO A 308 -16.12 -7.94 -16.18
N GLY A 309 -16.32 -7.82 -14.85
CA GLY A 309 -15.43 -8.45 -13.86
C GLY A 309 -13.99 -7.94 -13.90
N CYS A 310 -13.75 -6.74 -14.43
CA CYS A 310 -12.45 -6.08 -14.58
C CYS A 310 -11.40 -6.81 -15.45
N GLY A 311 -11.75 -7.93 -16.09
CA GLY A 311 -10.81 -8.73 -16.90
C GLY A 311 -9.63 -9.28 -16.10
N LEU A 312 -9.83 -9.58 -14.81
CA LEU A 312 -8.78 -10.00 -13.89
C LEU A 312 -8.13 -11.30 -14.35
N ARG A 313 -6.78 -11.31 -14.43
CA ARG A 313 -5.95 -12.48 -14.69
C ARG A 313 -4.75 -12.49 -13.74
N PRO A 314 -4.96 -12.81 -12.45
CA PRO A 314 -3.90 -12.87 -11.45
C PRO A 314 -2.72 -13.76 -11.87
N ARG A 315 -1.50 -13.26 -11.73
CA ARG A 315 -0.26 -14.01 -11.99
C ARG A 315 0.74 -13.79 -10.86
N LEU A 316 1.40 -14.86 -10.42
CA LEU A 316 2.51 -14.78 -9.48
C LEU A 316 3.71 -14.14 -10.21
N ILE A 317 4.15 -12.97 -9.76
CA ILE A 317 5.26 -12.24 -10.38
C ILE A 317 6.55 -12.30 -9.55
N VAL A 318 6.45 -12.45 -8.22
CA VAL A 318 7.63 -12.65 -7.36
C VAL A 318 7.32 -13.67 -6.27
N ARG A 319 7.87 -14.89 -6.40
CA ARG A 319 7.74 -15.94 -5.39
C ARG A 319 8.47 -15.58 -4.08
N GLY A 320 7.81 -15.83 -2.95
CA GLY A 320 8.35 -15.66 -1.59
C GLY A 320 8.66 -14.21 -1.21
N ALA A 321 8.02 -13.25 -1.90
CA ALA A 321 8.08 -11.83 -1.57
C ALA A 321 6.74 -11.36 -1.01
N HIS A 322 6.74 -10.23 -0.31
CA HIS A 322 5.54 -9.59 0.25
C HIS A 322 5.69 -8.07 0.26
N SER A 323 4.61 -7.38 0.62
CA SER A 323 4.53 -5.92 0.74
C SER A 323 5.02 -5.17 -0.50
N PRO A 324 4.40 -5.41 -1.67
CA PRO A 324 4.70 -4.64 -2.87
C PRO A 324 4.24 -3.19 -2.73
N ASP A 325 5.07 -2.26 -3.20
CA ASP A 325 4.66 -0.87 -3.43
C ASP A 325 5.14 -0.40 -4.81
N LEU A 326 4.20 0.07 -5.65
CA LEU A 326 4.44 0.49 -7.03
C LEU A 326 4.61 1.99 -7.21
N SER A 327 5.58 2.38 -8.04
CA SER A 327 5.79 3.80 -8.39
C SER A 327 6.25 4.01 -9.83
N LYS A 328 6.34 5.29 -10.22
CA LYS A 328 6.90 5.71 -11.53
C LYS A 328 8.43 5.65 -11.56
N ALA A 329 9.07 5.28 -10.45
CA ALA A 329 10.52 5.19 -10.39
C ALA A 329 11.06 4.20 -11.42
N LYS A 330 12.23 4.51 -11.98
CA LYS A 330 12.91 3.61 -12.92
C LYS A 330 13.82 2.64 -12.16
N VAL A 331 13.77 1.37 -12.51
CA VAL A 331 14.74 0.37 -12.04
C VAL A 331 16.13 0.75 -12.60
N PRO A 332 17.19 0.81 -11.77
CA PRO A 332 18.54 1.06 -12.25
C PRO A 332 18.97 0.04 -13.30
N ARG A 333 19.60 0.51 -14.38
CA ARG A 333 20.31 -0.40 -15.29
C ARG A 333 21.49 -1.02 -14.53
N ARG A 334 21.63 -2.35 -14.56
CA ARG A 334 22.87 -2.99 -14.09
C ARG A 334 24.02 -2.42 -14.94
N ARG A 335 24.99 -1.77 -14.31
CA ARG A 335 26.28 -1.52 -14.96
C ARG A 335 26.91 -2.90 -15.19
N ARG A 336 27.24 -3.20 -16.45
CA ARG A 336 27.98 -4.40 -16.82
C ARG A 336 29.39 -4.32 -16.27
#